data_AF-A0A1I7IF29-F1
#
_entry.id   AF-A0A1I7IF29-F1
#
_cell.length_a   1.000
_cell.length_b   1.000
_cell.length_c   1.000
_cell.angle_alpha   90.00
_cell.angle_beta   90.00
_cell.angle_gamma   90.00
#
_symmetry.space_group_name_H-M   'P 1'
#
loop_
_entity.id
_entity.type
_entity.pdbx_description
1 polymer ?
#
loop_
_entity_poly.entity_id
_entity_poly.type
_entity_poly.pdbx_seq_one_letter_code
_entity_poly.pdbx_strand_id
1 'polypeptide(L)'
;MMKVDVRNVMKRAHELARQMEGDYKARMALALRQAWAEAKAPKRVLLTVRHQPSGGREWVARIVGRHPKYHFEREFLAPLARDWSSSGKTGYTTFALEEDGIYEVNEPYVGRRFVEVRAGRQYEIAVADVAAKIA
;
A
#
# COMPACT_ATOMS: atom_id res chain seq x y z
N MET A 1 13.75 12.81 2.36
CA MET A 1 13.45 12.81 3.82
C MET A 1 11.97 13.16 4.01
N MET A 2 11.10 12.20 4.31
CA MET A 2 9.70 12.52 4.63
C MET A 2 9.67 13.34 5.93
N LYS A 3 9.09 14.55 5.90
CA LYS A 3 8.91 15.37 7.10
C LYS A 3 7.72 14.82 7.88
N VAL A 4 8.00 14.18 9.01
CA VAL A 4 6.97 13.73 9.95
C VAL A 4 6.40 14.95 10.68
N ASP A 5 5.08 15.07 10.73
CA ASP A 5 4.40 16.13 11.47
C ASP A 5 4.42 15.85 12.97
N VAL A 6 5.39 16.49 13.65
CA VAL A 6 5.61 16.36 15.10
C VAL A 6 4.38 16.75 15.91
N ARG A 7 3.57 17.71 15.44
CA ARG A 7 2.34 18.13 16.17
C ARG A 7 1.32 17.01 16.17
N ASN A 8 1.15 16.32 15.05
CA ASN A 8 0.24 15.17 14.97
C ASN A 8 0.76 13.98 15.76
N VAL A 9 2.08 13.73 15.77
CA VAL A 9 2.69 12.70 16.63
C VAL A 9 2.41 12.98 18.11
N MET A 10 2.57 14.24 18.54
CA MET A 10 2.28 14.63 19.92
C MET A 10 0.80 14.49 20.28
N LYS A 11 -0.12 14.93 19.41
CA LYS A 11 -1.57 14.73 19.62
C LYS A 11 -1.89 13.24 19.78
N ARG A 12 -1.34 12.39 18.91
CA ARG A 12 -1.52 10.93 18.96
C ARG A 12 -0.97 10.31 20.24
N ALA A 13 0.21 10.73 20.69
CA ALA A 13 0.79 10.27 21.95
C ALA A 13 -0.10 10.64 23.15
N HIS A 14 -0.68 11.85 23.17
CA HIS A 14 -1.61 12.25 24.22
C HIS A 14 -2.91 11.42 24.22
N GLU A 15 -3.45 11.05 23.05
CA GLU A 15 -4.61 10.15 22.94
C GLU A 15 -4.30 8.76 23.50
N LEU A 16 -3.17 8.17 23.10
CA LEU A 16 -2.72 6.85 23.58
C LEU A 16 -2.48 6.87 25.10
N ALA A 17 -1.82 7.90 25.61
CA ALA A 17 -1.54 8.03 27.05
C ALA A 17 -2.82 8.09 27.88
N ARG A 18 -3.92 8.70 27.37
CA ARG A 18 -5.22 8.76 28.07
C ARG A 18 -5.86 7.39 28.28
N GLN A 19 -5.53 6.41 27.44
CA GLN A 19 -6.07 5.05 27.52
C GLN A 19 -5.24 4.13 28.45
N MET A 20 -4.09 4.61 28.92
CA MET A 20 -3.20 3.86 29.80
C MET A 20 -3.39 4.27 31.26
N GLU A 21 -3.12 3.34 32.18
CA GLU A 21 -3.14 3.57 33.63
C GLU A 21 -1.72 3.73 34.20
N GLY A 22 -1.61 4.43 35.33
CA GLY A 22 -0.34 4.65 36.04
C GLY A 22 0.27 6.05 35.88
N ASP A 23 1.55 6.18 36.23
CA ASP A 23 2.25 7.47 36.25
C ASP A 23 2.24 8.16 34.89
N TYR A 24 1.96 9.47 34.90
CA TYR A 24 1.80 10.25 33.68
C TYR A 24 3.07 10.27 32.82
N LYS A 25 4.25 10.41 33.43
CA LYS A 25 5.52 10.48 32.69
C LYS A 25 5.82 9.13 32.03
N ALA A 26 5.57 8.03 32.74
CA ALA A 26 5.75 6.68 32.20
C ALA A 26 4.81 6.41 31.00
N ARG A 27 3.52 6.72 31.16
CA ARG A 27 2.52 6.57 30.07
C ARG A 27 2.87 7.43 28.86
N MET A 28 3.24 8.69 29.08
CA MET A 28 3.58 9.58 27.98
C MET A 28 4.82 9.09 27.23
N ALA A 29 5.86 8.62 27.93
CA ALA A 29 7.05 8.07 27.30
C ALA A 29 6.73 6.82 26.45
N LEU A 30 5.86 5.94 26.92
CA LEU A 30 5.42 4.75 26.16
C LEU A 30 4.57 5.14 24.94
N ALA A 31 3.58 6.00 25.15
CA ALA A 31 2.70 6.49 24.10
C ALA A 31 3.45 7.25 23.00
N LEU A 32 4.48 8.02 23.36
CA LEU A 32 5.30 8.76 22.40
C LEU A 32 6.13 7.81 21.52
N ARG A 33 6.70 6.74 22.10
CA ARG A 33 7.40 5.71 21.32
C ARG A 33 6.46 5.03 20.33
N GLN A 34 5.24 4.72 20.76
CA GLN A 34 4.23 4.11 19.90
C GLN A 34 3.76 5.06 18.79
N ALA A 35 3.48 6.32 19.10
CA ALA A 35 3.09 7.32 18.10
C ALA A 35 4.20 7.58 17.08
N TRP A 36 5.47 7.60 17.49
CA TRP A 36 6.61 7.69 16.57
C TRP A 36 6.76 6.44 15.71
N ALA A 37 6.48 5.25 16.24
CA ALA A 37 6.48 4.02 15.47
C ALA A 37 5.36 4.03 14.41
N GLU A 38 4.14 4.44 14.77
CA GLU A 38 3.01 4.61 13.85
C GLU A 38 3.32 5.64 12.75
N ALA A 39 3.93 6.77 13.10
CA ALA A 39 4.24 7.83 12.16
C ALA A 39 5.40 7.49 11.22
N LYS A 40 6.33 6.63 11.65
CA LYS A 40 7.43 6.12 10.83
C LYS A 40 7.09 4.83 10.09
N ALA A 41 6.00 4.16 10.47
CA ALA A 41 5.58 2.94 9.81
C ALA A 41 5.28 3.27 8.33
N PRO A 42 5.83 2.50 7.38
CA PRO A 42 5.45 2.65 5.99
C PRO A 42 3.96 2.42 5.90
N LYS A 43 3.24 3.41 5.37
CA LYS A 43 1.80 3.33 5.17
C LYS A 43 1.53 2.39 3.99
N ARG A 44 1.65 1.09 4.24
CA ARG A 44 1.46 0.07 3.23
C ARG A 44 -0.03 -0.19 3.02
N VAL A 45 -0.45 -0.36 1.77
CA VAL A 45 -1.75 -0.91 1.44
C VAL A 45 -1.56 -2.39 1.07
N LEU A 46 -2.35 -3.27 1.68
CA LEU A 46 -2.40 -4.67 1.27
C LEU A 46 -3.46 -4.82 0.20
N LEU A 47 -3.05 -5.24 -0.99
CA LEU A 47 -3.93 -5.51 -2.11
C LEU A 47 -4.02 -7.01 -2.34
N THR A 48 -5.22 -7.56 -2.26
CA THR A 48 -5.50 -8.95 -2.65
C THR A 48 -5.97 -9.00 -4.09
N VAL A 49 -5.35 -9.86 -4.89
CA VAL A 49 -5.71 -10.09 -6.29
C VAL A 49 -6.10 -11.54 -6.47
N ARG A 50 -7.21 -11.81 -7.15
CA ARG A 50 -7.64 -13.19 -7.40
C ARG A 50 -6.62 -13.93 -8.25
N HIS A 51 -6.27 -15.14 -7.85
CA HIS A 51 -5.46 -16.06 -8.63
C HIS A 51 -6.36 -17.02 -9.41
N GLN A 52 -6.15 -17.10 -10.73
CA GLN A 52 -6.78 -18.13 -11.55
C GLN A 52 -5.93 -18.41 -12.81
N PRO A 53 -5.28 -19.59 -12.94
CA PRO A 53 -4.24 -19.85 -13.95
C PRO A 53 -4.69 -19.66 -15.40
N SER A 54 -5.93 -20.01 -15.69
CA SER A 54 -6.46 -20.07 -17.05
C SER A 54 -6.74 -18.68 -17.66
N GLY A 55 -6.67 -17.61 -16.87
CA GLY A 55 -6.84 -16.21 -17.30
C GLY A 55 -5.52 -15.43 -17.35
N GLY A 56 -4.38 -16.12 -17.20
CA GLY A 56 -3.06 -15.54 -17.04
C GLY A 56 -2.64 -15.39 -15.57
N ARG A 57 -1.46 -14.81 -15.37
CA ARG A 57 -0.90 -14.57 -14.02
C ARG A 57 -1.40 -13.24 -13.46
N GLU A 58 -1.75 -13.24 -12.19
CA GLU A 58 -1.94 -12.04 -11.41
C GLU A 58 -0.60 -11.36 -11.14
N TRP A 59 -0.58 -10.04 -11.25
CA TRP A 59 0.59 -9.23 -10.93
C TRP A 59 0.18 -7.81 -10.59
N VAL A 60 1.03 -7.15 -9.82
CA VAL A 60 0.94 -5.73 -9.52
C VAL A 60 2.28 -5.11 -9.90
N ALA A 61 2.23 -3.97 -10.60
CA ALA A 61 3.44 -3.22 -10.92
C ALA A 61 3.25 -1.76 -10.56
N ARG A 62 4.28 -1.16 -9.95
CA ARG A 62 4.34 0.28 -9.78
C ARG A 62 4.65 0.92 -11.12
N ILE A 63 3.96 2.01 -11.44
CA ILE A 63 4.28 2.83 -12.60
C ILE A 63 5.31 3.88 -12.19
N VAL A 64 6.49 3.82 -12.79
CA VAL A 64 7.62 4.69 -12.46
C VAL A 64 7.89 5.77 -13.50
N GLY A 65 7.31 5.64 -14.70
CA GLY A 65 7.54 6.57 -15.79
C GLY A 65 6.77 6.23 -17.05
N ARG A 66 7.10 6.91 -18.15
CA ARG A 66 6.53 6.65 -19.49
C ARG A 66 7.51 5.86 -20.34
N HIS A 67 7.02 4.81 -20.99
CA HIS A 67 7.81 4.01 -21.93
C HIS A 67 7.38 4.28 -23.37
N PRO A 68 8.29 4.57 -24.32
CA PRO A 68 7.93 4.98 -25.68
C PRO A 68 7.13 3.92 -26.46
N LYS A 69 7.36 2.63 -26.19
CA LYS A 69 6.65 1.50 -26.84
C LYS A 69 5.49 0.93 -26.03
N TYR A 70 5.55 1.01 -24.70
CA TYR A 70 4.67 0.25 -23.79
C TYR A 70 3.81 1.17 -22.93
N HIS A 71 3.77 2.45 -23.29
CA HIS A 71 3.13 3.58 -22.61
C HIS A 71 3.71 3.89 -21.23
N PHE A 72 3.96 2.88 -20.40
CA PHE A 72 4.41 3.02 -19.02
C PHE A 72 5.62 2.14 -18.72
N GLU A 73 6.55 2.69 -17.95
CA GLU A 73 7.60 1.92 -17.28
C GLU A 73 7.04 1.34 -15.98
N ARG A 74 7.37 0.07 -15.74
CA ARG A 74 6.76 -0.76 -14.70
C ARG A 74 7.83 -1.44 -13.87
N GLU A 75 7.70 -1.32 -12.55
CA GLU A 75 8.44 -2.13 -11.60
C GLU A 75 7.48 -3.14 -10.97
N PHE A 76 7.67 -4.42 -11.24
CA PHE A 76 6.79 -5.48 -10.76
C PHE A 76 7.03 -5.77 -9.28
N LEU A 77 5.96 -5.85 -8.51
CA LEU A 77 6.01 -6.15 -7.08
C LEU A 77 6.14 -7.65 -6.86
N ALA A 78 6.93 -8.02 -5.86
CA ALA A 78 6.91 -9.38 -5.34
C ALA A 78 5.62 -9.61 -4.54
N PRO A 79 5.00 -10.79 -4.65
CA PRO A 79 3.85 -11.14 -3.84
C PRO A 79 4.28 -11.36 -2.39
N LEU A 80 3.52 -10.79 -1.47
CA LEU A 80 3.71 -10.93 -0.03
C LEU A 80 3.25 -12.31 0.47
N ALA A 81 2.09 -12.76 -0.01
CA ALA A 81 1.49 -14.03 0.40
C ALA A 81 0.67 -14.64 -0.74
N ARG A 82 0.50 -15.96 -0.70
CA ARG A 82 -0.34 -16.72 -1.64
C ARG A 82 -1.22 -17.66 -0.85
N ASP A 83 -2.51 -17.33 -0.80
CA ASP A 83 -3.53 -18.14 -0.16
C ASP A 83 -4.32 -18.86 -1.25
N TRP A 84 -3.73 -19.95 -1.75
CA TRP A 84 -4.27 -20.75 -2.83
C TRP A 84 -4.94 -22.02 -2.32
N SER A 85 -5.93 -22.51 -3.05
CA SER A 85 -6.54 -23.81 -2.78
C SER A 85 -5.50 -24.93 -2.93
N SER A 86 -5.78 -26.09 -2.34
CA SER A 86 -4.92 -27.28 -2.44
C SER A 86 -4.61 -27.68 -3.89
N SER A 87 -5.54 -27.40 -4.81
CA SER A 87 -5.35 -27.63 -6.25
C SER A 87 -4.41 -26.62 -6.93
N GLY A 88 -4.12 -25.49 -6.27
CA GLY A 88 -3.37 -24.36 -6.82
C GLY A 88 -4.11 -23.58 -7.91
N LYS A 89 -5.37 -23.91 -8.22
CA LYS A 89 -6.10 -23.32 -9.36
C LYS A 89 -6.87 -22.04 -9.02
N THR A 90 -7.09 -21.79 -7.73
CA THR A 90 -7.92 -20.68 -7.25
C THR A 90 -7.34 -20.16 -5.95
N GLY A 91 -7.58 -18.89 -5.67
CA GLY A 91 -7.17 -18.29 -4.42
C GLY A 91 -6.90 -16.81 -4.57
N TYR A 92 -6.07 -16.29 -3.67
CA TYR A 92 -5.67 -14.89 -3.67
C TYR A 92 -4.17 -14.77 -3.51
N THR A 93 -3.61 -13.79 -4.21
CA THR A 93 -2.23 -13.37 -4.06
C THR A 93 -2.24 -11.96 -3.49
N THR A 94 -1.56 -11.78 -2.36
CA THR A 94 -1.49 -10.51 -1.64
C THR A 94 -0.21 -9.77 -2.02
N PHE A 95 -0.33 -8.49 -2.32
CA PHE A 95 0.78 -7.59 -2.61
C PHE A 95 0.80 -6.45 -1.61
N ALA A 96 2.01 -6.01 -1.22
CA ALA A 96 2.20 -4.85 -0.35
C ALA A 96 2.59 -3.63 -1.19
N LEU A 97 1.72 -2.63 -1.22
CA LEU A 97 1.98 -1.35 -1.88
C LEU A 97 2.55 -0.42 -0.81
N GLU A 98 3.88 -0.44 -0.66
CA GLU A 98 4.58 0.21 0.46
C GLU A 98 4.80 1.71 0.25
N GLU A 99 4.81 2.16 -1.01
CA GLU A 99 5.04 3.55 -1.38
C GLU A 99 3.79 4.21 -1.97
N ASP A 100 3.65 5.50 -1.71
CA ASP A 100 2.69 6.32 -2.43
C ASP A 100 3.09 6.37 -3.92
N GLY A 101 2.09 6.26 -4.80
CA GLY A 101 2.32 6.18 -6.23
C GLY A 101 1.16 5.51 -6.98
N ILE A 102 1.35 5.30 -8.27
CA ILE A 102 0.37 4.64 -9.13
C ILE A 102 0.83 3.21 -9.39
N TYR A 103 -0.10 2.28 -9.31
CA TYR A 103 0.10 0.86 -9.52
C TYR A 103 -0.87 0.36 -10.59
N GLU A 104 -0.40 -0.49 -11.49
CA GLU A 104 -1.22 -1.26 -12.41
C GLU A 104 -1.40 -2.67 -11.84
N VAL A 105 -2.65 -3.11 -11.82
CA VAL A 105 -3.06 -4.40 -11.27
C VAL A 105 -3.65 -5.22 -12.41
N ASN A 106 -3.09 -6.39 -12.63
CA ASN A 106 -3.67 -7.38 -13.52
C ASN A 106 -4.36 -8.45 -12.70
N GLU A 107 -5.69 -8.47 -12.79
CA GLU A 107 -6.51 -9.52 -12.22
C GLU A 107 -6.94 -10.47 -13.36
N PRO A 108 -6.55 -11.76 -13.30
CA PRO A 108 -6.97 -12.75 -14.28
C PRO A 108 -8.48 -12.70 -14.50
N TYR A 109 -8.91 -12.73 -15.77
CA TYR A 109 -10.32 -12.66 -16.21
C TYR A 109 -11.07 -11.34 -16.08
N VAL A 110 -10.66 -10.46 -15.16
CA VAL A 110 -11.27 -9.13 -15.04
C VAL A 110 -10.56 -8.15 -15.97
N GLY A 111 -9.24 -8.28 -16.07
CA GLY A 111 -8.38 -7.40 -16.85
C GLY A 111 -7.53 -6.50 -15.98
N ARG A 112 -7.17 -5.34 -16.55
CA ARG A 112 -6.21 -4.42 -15.94
C ARG A 112 -6.91 -3.20 -15.38
N ARG A 113 -6.51 -2.79 -14.19
CA ARG A 113 -6.97 -1.56 -13.54
C ARG A 113 -5.82 -0.82 -12.89
N PHE A 114 -6.02 0.46 -12.62
CA PHE A 114 -5.00 1.33 -12.05
C PHE A 114 -5.44 1.83 -10.68
N VAL A 115 -4.50 1.79 -9.74
CA VAL A 115 -4.73 2.12 -8.35
C VAL A 115 -3.69 3.14 -7.92
N GLU A 116 -4.14 4.26 -7.38
CA GLU A 116 -3.30 5.28 -6.78
C GLU A 116 -3.28 5.10 -5.26
N VAL A 117 -2.08 4.94 -4.70
CA VAL A 117 -1.85 4.93 -3.26
C VAL A 117 -1.38 6.30 -2.82
N ARG A 118 -2.10 6.90 -1.88
CA ARG A 118 -1.74 8.15 -1.23
C ARG A 118 -2.06 8.08 0.26
N ALA A 119 -1.08 8.40 1.09
CA ALA A 119 -1.22 8.45 2.54
C ALA A 119 -1.80 7.15 3.15
N GLY A 120 -1.46 5.98 2.59
CA GLY A 120 -1.90 4.67 3.08
C GLY A 120 -3.32 4.28 2.68
N ARG A 121 -3.91 4.95 1.69
CA ARG A 121 -5.21 4.61 1.11
C ARG A 121 -5.07 4.40 -0.39
N GLN A 122 -5.90 3.53 -0.93
CA GLN A 122 -5.95 3.27 -2.36
C GLN A 122 -7.19 3.87 -3.01
N TYR A 123 -7.03 4.38 -4.22
CA TYR A 123 -8.08 4.96 -5.04
C TYR A 123 -7.98 4.38 -6.45
N GLU A 124 -9.07 3.85 -7.00
CA GLU A 124 -9.08 3.42 -8.39
C GLU A 124 -9.12 4.63 -9.33
N ILE A 125 -8.30 4.62 -10.38
CA ILE A 125 -8.17 5.73 -11.32
C ILE A 125 -8.25 5.25 -12.78
N ALA A 126 -8.71 6.10 -13.68
CA ALA A 126 -8.77 5.79 -15.10
C ALA A 126 -7.39 5.91 -15.76
N VAL A 127 -7.17 5.15 -16.84
CA VAL A 127 -5.91 5.20 -17.63
C VAL A 127 -5.55 6.62 -18.09
N ALA A 128 -6.54 7.43 -18.46
CA ALA A 128 -6.31 8.81 -18.89
C ALA A 128 -5.70 9.67 -17.77
N ASP A 129 -6.15 9.48 -16.53
CA ASP A 129 -5.65 10.19 -15.35
C ASP A 129 -4.25 9.74 -14.97
N VAL A 130 -3.92 8.45 -15.19
CA VAL A 130 -2.59 7.89 -14.99
C VAL A 130 -1.58 8.63 -15.86
N ALA A 131 -1.87 8.77 -17.15
CA ALA A 131 -1.00 9.49 -18.07
C ALA A 131 -0.80 10.96 -17.63
N ALA A 132 -1.84 11.65 -17.18
CA ALA A 132 -1.74 13.04 -16.72
C ALA A 132 -0.89 13.20 -15.44
N LYS A 133 -0.85 12.18 -14.57
CA LYS A 133 -0.14 12.21 -13.28
C LYS A 133 1.33 11.77 -13.36
N ILE A 134 1.72 11.09 -14.43
CA ILE A 134 3.10 10.65 -14.67
C ILE A 134 3.75 11.68 -15.59
N ALA A 135 4.52 12.58 -14.98
CA ALA A 135 5.30 13.63 -15.64
C ALA A 135 6.62 13.07 -16.17
#